data_AF-M6VE57-F1
#
_entry.id   AF-M6VE57-F1
#
_cell.length_a   1.000
_cell.length_b   1.000
_cell.length_c   1.000
_cell.angle_alpha   90.00
_cell.angle_beta   90.00
_cell.angle_gamma   90.00
#
_symmetry.space_group_name_H-M   'P 1'
#
loop_
_entity.id
_entity.type
_entity.pdbx_description
1 polymer ?
#
loop_
_entity_poly.entity_id
_entity_poly.type
_entity_poly.pdbx_seq_one_letter_code
_entity_poly.pdbx_strand_id
1 'polypeptide(L)' 'MDKKLSQEEVSGLDMGVRVYQRIESGNGAPSLKSLFRIANALGVHPKELLNVLMTDEKPKKSK' A
#
# COMPACT_ATOMS: atom_id res chain seq x y z
N MET A 1 -13.43 -6.64 2.56
CA MET A 1 -14.40 -5.89 1.75
C MET A 1 -13.64 -5.35 0.57
N ASP A 2 -13.84 -5.90 -0.63
CA ASP A 2 -13.24 -5.36 -1.84
C ASP A 2 -13.87 -4.00 -2.13
N LYS A 3 -13.05 -2.95 -2.11
CA LYS A 3 -13.51 -1.60 -2.47
C LYS A 3 -13.73 -1.63 -3.98
N LYS A 4 -14.97 -1.46 -4.43
CA LYS A 4 -15.38 -1.46 -5.85
C LYS A 4 -14.88 -0.22 -6.61
N LEU A 5 -13.62 0.13 -6.44
CA LEU A 5 -12.97 1.26 -7.10
C LEU A 5 -12.29 0.75 -8.37
N SER A 6 -12.44 1.49 -9.46
CA SER A 6 -11.73 1.23 -10.70
C SER A 6 -10.26 1.60 -10.58
N GLN A 7 -9.45 1.05 -11.48
CA GLN A 7 -8.03 1.37 -11.52
C GLN A 7 -7.77 2.83 -11.91
N GLU A 8 -8.61 3.43 -12.75
CA GLU A 8 -8.57 4.87 -13.01
C GLU A 8 -8.90 5.69 -11.76
N GLU A 9 -9.90 5.28 -10.97
CA GLU A 9 -10.31 5.97 -9.74
C GLU A 9 -9.21 5.93 -8.68
N VAL A 10 -8.53 4.78 -8.54
CA VAL A 10 -7.38 4.63 -7.63
C VAL A 10 -6.14 5.33 -8.18
N SER A 11 -5.85 5.26 -9.48
CA SER A 11 -4.65 5.89 -10.06
C SER A 11 -4.71 7.43 -10.15
N GLY A 12 -5.89 8.05 -10.00
CA GLY A 12 -6.05 9.50 -9.81
C GLY A 12 -5.21 10.12 -8.67
N LEU A 13 -4.56 9.28 -7.86
CA LEU A 13 -3.54 9.54 -6.84
C LEU A 13 -2.22 10.22 -7.28
N ASP A 14 -2.18 10.91 -8.43
CA ASP A 14 -0.91 11.37 -9.03
C ASP A 14 0.05 10.19 -9.30
N MET A 15 -0.51 9.04 -9.70
CA MET A 15 0.22 7.83 -10.08
C MET A 15 -0.31 7.33 -11.43
N GLY A 16 0.55 7.09 -12.41
CA GLY A 16 0.07 6.56 -13.69
C GLY A 16 -0.58 5.17 -13.55
N VAL A 17 -1.71 4.94 -14.23
CA VAL A 17 -2.43 3.64 -14.28
C VAL A 17 -1.47 2.47 -14.51
N ARG A 18 -0.52 2.61 -15.45
CA ARG A 18 0.48 1.57 -15.76
C ARG A 18 1.41 1.24 -14.58
N VAL A 19 1.73 2.23 -13.75
CA VAL A 19 2.56 2.01 -12.55
C VAL A 19 1.79 1.20 -11.54
N TYR A 20 0.52 1.55 -11.33
CA TYR A 20 -0.37 0.84 -10.42
C TYR A 20 -0.60 -0.62 -10.88
N GLN A 21 -0.90 -0.85 -12.18
CA GLN A 21 -0.98 -2.19 -12.78
C GLN A 21 0.27 -3.03 -12.52
N ARG A 22 1.45 -2.41 -12.67
CA ARG A 22 2.72 -3.09 -12.50
C ARG A 22 2.95 -3.52 -11.04
N ILE A 23 2.55 -2.67 -10.08
CA ILE A 23 2.60 -2.99 -8.65
C ILE A 23 1.66 -4.15 -8.34
N GLU A 24 0.42 -4.11 -8.83
CA GLU A 24 -0.56 -5.19 -8.62
C GLU A 24 -0.11 -6.52 -9.21
N SER A 25 0.55 -6.50 -10.37
CA SER A 25 1.09 -7.71 -10.99
C SER A 25 2.38 -8.22 -10.34
N GLY A 26 2.86 -7.60 -9.26
CA GLY A 26 4.12 -7.94 -8.59
C GLY A 26 5.39 -7.59 -9.37
N ASN A 27 5.27 -6.84 -10.48
CA ASN A 27 6.38 -6.54 -11.38
C ASN A 27 7.13 -5.27 -10.94
N GLY A 28 7.70 -5.27 -9.74
CA GLY A 28 8.51 -4.17 -9.24
C GLY A 28 7.97 -3.59 -7.94
N ALA A 29 8.89 -3.28 -7.03
CA ALA A 29 8.54 -2.83 -5.71
C ALA A 29 7.97 -1.40 -5.74
N PRO A 30 6.82 -1.16 -5.10
CA PRO A 30 6.33 0.21 -4.92
C PRO A 30 7.31 1.02 -4.07
N SER A 31 7.47 2.29 -4.39
CA SER A 31 8.13 3.22 -3.46
C SER A 31 7.27 3.42 -2.21
N LEU A 32 7.87 3.87 -1.10
CA LEU A 32 7.09 4.25 0.10
C LEU A 32 6.02 5.31 -0.24
N LYS A 33 6.36 6.31 -1.06
CA LYS A 33 5.42 7.33 -1.52
C LYS A 33 4.23 6.71 -2.27
N SER A 34 4.50 5.72 -3.12
CA SER A 34 3.47 4.97 -3.85
C SER A 34 2.55 4.20 -2.90
N LEU A 35 3.12 3.53 -1.89
CA LEU A 35 2.38 2.79 -0.88
C LEU A 35 1.41 3.70 -0.09
N PHE A 36 1.89 4.86 0.36
CA PHE A 36 1.05 5.85 1.06
C PHE A 36 -0.10 6.36 0.20
N ARG A 37 0.17 6.65 -1.08
CA ARG A 37 -0.86 7.08 -2.02
C ARG A 37 -1.95 6.02 -2.15
N ILE A 38 -1.56 4.77 -2.42
CA ILE A 38 -2.50 3.64 -2.57
C ILE A 38 -3.32 3.47 -1.30
N ALA A 39 -2.69 3.47 -0.13
CA ALA A 39 -3.37 3.36 1.16
C ALA A 39 -4.42 4.47 1.36
N ASN A 40 -4.07 5.72 1.00
CA ASN A 40 -4.97 6.87 1.10
C ASN A 40 -6.19 6.74 0.17
N ALA A 41 -6.03 6.37 -1.11
CA ALA A 41 -7.19 6.16 -2.00
C ALA A 41 -8.07 5.01 -1.51
N LEU A 42 -7.42 3.95 -1.05
CA LEU A 42 -8.10 2.82 -0.47
C LEU A 42 -8.63 3.13 0.92
N GLY A 43 -8.39 4.30 1.53
CA GLY A 43 -8.85 4.61 2.90
C GLY A 43 -8.50 3.52 3.92
N VAL A 44 -7.28 3.00 3.86
CA VAL A 44 -6.72 1.99 4.78
C VAL A 44 -5.37 2.46 5.31
N HIS A 45 -4.88 1.88 6.40
CA HIS A 45 -3.54 2.17 6.89
C HIS A 45 -2.48 1.48 6.00
N PRO A 46 -1.33 2.10 5.67
CA PRO A 46 -0.30 1.47 4.82
C PRO A 46 0.21 0.11 5.31
N LYS A 47 0.16 -0.14 6.63
CA LYS A 47 0.46 -1.45 7.25
C LYS A 47 -0.42 -2.57 6.67
N GLU A 48 -1.66 -2.27 6.32
CA GLU A 48 -2.61 -3.24 5.75
C GLU A 48 -2.24 -3.66 4.32
N LEU A 49 -1.40 -2.87 3.62
CA LEU A 49 -0.89 -3.23 2.29
C LEU A 49 0.37 -4.12 2.34
N LEU A 50 0.97 -4.28 3.52
CA LEU A 50 2.20 -5.03 3.69
C LEU A 50 1.89 -6.41 4.26
N ASN A 51 2.23 -7.46 3.51
CA ASN A 51 2.19 -8.84 4.00
C ASN A 51 3.46 -9.17 4.80
N VAL A 52 3.74 -8.38 5.84
CA VAL A 52 4.88 -8.58 6.74
C VAL A 52 4.34 -8.95 8.11
N LEU A 53 4.87 -10.03 8.69
CA LEU A 53 4.64 -10.37 10.08
C LEU A 53 5.30 -9.30 10.96
N MET A 54 4.53 -8.26 11.28
CA MET A 54 4.94 -7.30 12.30
C MET A 54 4.79 -8.00 13.64
N THR A 55 5.88 -8.52 14.19
CA THR A 55 5.88 -8.98 15.58
C THR A 55 5.67 -7.74 16.46
N ASP A 56 4.61 -7.72 17.26
CA ASP A 56 4.37 -6.70 18.28
C ASP A 56 5.35 -6.81 19.46
N GLU A 57 6.60 -7.23 19.21
CA GLU A 57 7.66 -7.13 20.19
C GLU A 57 8.02 -5.66 20.36
N LYS A 58 7.30 -5.01 21.28
CA LYS A 58 7.79 -3.79 21.92
C LYS A 58 9.20 -4.10 22.42
N PRO A 59 10.22 -3.27 22.11
CA PRO A 59 11.54 -3.46 22.69
C PRO A 59 11.37 -3.45 24.20
N LYS A 60 11.61 -4.60 24.85
CA LYS A 60 11.69 -4.67 26.30
C LYS A 60 12.78 -3.69 26.68
N LYS A 61 12.40 -2.56 27.29
CA LYS A 61 13.36 -1.67 27.94
C LYS A 61 14.03 -2.52 29.01
N SER A 62 15.24 -2.98 28.74
CA SER A 62 16.12 -3.54 29.76
C SER A 62 16.29 -2.46 30.83
N LYS A 63 15.71 -2.69 32.01
CA LYS A 63 16.03 -1.97 33.23
C LYS A 63 17.17 -2.69 33.92
#